data_AF-A0A537B5L7-F1
#
_entry.id   AF-A0A537B5L7-F1
#
_cell.length_a   1.000
_cell.length_b   1.000
_cell.length_c   1.000
_cell.angle_alpha   90.00
_cell.angle_beta   90.00
_cell.angle_gamma   90.00
#
_symmetry.space_group_name_H-M   'P 1'
#
loop_
_entity.id
_entity.type
_entity.pdbx_description
1 polymer ?
#
loop_
_entity_poly.entity_id
_entity_poly.type
_entity_poly.pdbx_seq_one_letter_code
_entity_poly.pdbx_strand_id
1 'polypeptide(L)'
;MPAFCVSIPARELRGICEQARARKARLVALWGSDETTRRSGYALHLALGFPSGLLWLSVPLSREDPHYPGIADIYPSANRMQRSTADLLGIIPSADADRRKWLRHGAWPEGAFPLRKTVEAAARFAHGPDRYPFIPVEGEGVHEIPVGPVHAGTIEPGHFRFSIVGEKILRLEERLGYTHKGIEKRFEQMTLEEGAKLAGRVSGDSTVAYAWAYAMAVEGATGTEPPPRALALRGILLELERIANHLGDLGYLGNDVALSFGFFQFWRLKEDLLRTHAQLFGHRYLMDAIVPGGVAKDLPRGAGESLTAHLERIEREVAALKSIYDEHAGAQDRFIMTGQVTPALAERM
;
A
#
# COMPACT_ATOMS: atom_id res chain seq x y z
N MET A 1 6.31 19.06 -6.21
CA MET A 1 7.32 18.37 -7.06
C MET A 1 6.72 18.26 -8.47
N PRO A 2 7.41 18.71 -9.54
CA PRO A 2 6.82 18.69 -10.88
C PRO A 2 6.55 17.26 -11.34
N ALA A 3 5.43 17.07 -12.03
CA ALA A 3 5.07 15.81 -12.69
C ALA A 3 4.97 16.05 -14.19
N PHE A 4 5.69 15.27 -14.98
CA PHE A 4 5.65 15.31 -16.43
C PHE A 4 4.90 14.10 -16.95
N CYS A 5 3.87 14.31 -17.78
CA CYS A 5 3.11 13.23 -18.39
C CYS A 5 3.46 13.12 -19.86
N VAL A 6 3.75 11.91 -20.32
CA VAL A 6 4.04 11.62 -21.73
C VAL A 6 3.37 10.31 -22.15
N SER A 7 2.83 10.31 -23.37
CA SER A 7 2.31 9.10 -24.01
C SER A 7 3.39 8.51 -24.91
N ILE A 8 3.66 7.21 -24.77
CA ILE A 8 4.71 6.50 -25.52
C ILE A 8 4.15 5.21 -26.13
N PRO A 9 4.71 4.72 -27.24
CA PRO A 9 4.35 3.39 -27.75
C PRO A 9 4.93 2.29 -26.86
N ALA A 10 4.24 1.14 -26.78
CA ALA A 10 4.65 0.02 -25.91
C ALA A 10 6.09 -0.48 -26.17
N ARG A 11 6.55 -0.45 -27.42
CA ARG A 11 7.92 -0.85 -27.80
C ARG A 11 9.03 0.00 -27.16
N GLU A 12 8.74 1.23 -26.76
CA GLU A 12 9.72 2.15 -26.15
C GLU A 12 9.79 2.01 -24.61
N LEU A 13 8.82 1.32 -24.00
CA LEU A 13 8.67 1.22 -22.55
C LEU A 13 9.93 0.71 -21.86
N ARG A 14 10.47 -0.44 -22.28
CA ARG A 14 11.68 -1.05 -21.67
C ARG A 14 12.87 -0.12 -21.76
N GLY A 15 13.16 0.44 -22.95
CA GLY A 15 14.30 1.34 -23.14
C GLY A 15 14.22 2.59 -22.25
N ILE A 16 13.03 3.16 -22.07
CA ILE A 16 12.82 4.30 -21.16
C ILE A 16 13.01 3.86 -19.70
N CYS A 17 12.48 2.70 -19.30
CA CYS A 17 12.65 2.15 -17.96
C CYS A 17 14.12 1.87 -17.61
N GLU A 18 14.90 1.32 -18.54
CA GLU A 18 16.35 1.08 -18.39
C GLU A 18 17.12 2.40 -18.23
N GLN A 19 16.85 3.39 -19.08
CA GLN A 19 17.47 4.71 -18.98
C GLN A 19 17.09 5.44 -17.68
N ALA A 20 15.83 5.36 -17.26
CA ALA A 20 15.37 5.92 -16.01
C ALA A 20 16.06 5.24 -14.82
N ARG A 21 16.19 3.91 -14.85
CA ARG A 21 16.86 3.13 -13.82
C ARG A 21 18.35 3.47 -13.70
N ALA A 22 19.03 3.65 -14.84
CA ALA A 22 20.42 4.11 -14.88
C ALA A 22 20.60 5.49 -14.23
N ARG A 23 19.55 6.32 -14.25
CA ARG A 23 19.47 7.63 -13.57
C ARG A 23 18.88 7.54 -12.16
N LYS A 24 18.87 6.35 -11.55
CA LYS A 24 18.39 6.09 -10.19
C LYS A 24 16.91 6.43 -9.97
N ALA A 25 16.10 6.39 -11.03
CA ALA A 25 14.66 6.45 -10.86
C ALA A 25 14.15 5.21 -10.10
N ARG A 26 13.15 5.41 -9.25
CA ARG A 26 12.38 4.33 -8.62
C ARG A 26 11.02 4.19 -9.29
N LEU A 27 10.53 2.96 -9.42
CA LEU A 27 9.12 2.74 -9.77
C LEU A 27 8.25 3.11 -8.56
N VAL A 28 7.36 4.07 -8.73
CA VAL A 28 6.41 4.51 -7.69
C VAL A 28 5.12 3.71 -7.79
N ALA A 29 4.59 3.57 -9.01
CA ALA A 29 3.38 2.80 -9.28
C ALA A 29 3.35 2.35 -10.75
N LEU A 30 2.68 1.22 -10.98
CA LEU A 30 2.25 0.74 -12.30
C LEU A 30 0.80 0.30 -12.17
N TRP A 31 -0.07 0.79 -13.04
CA TRP A 31 -1.49 0.47 -13.05
C TRP A 31 -2.02 0.46 -14.47
N GLY A 32 -3.19 -0.10 -14.67
CA GLY A 32 -3.87 -0.11 -15.96
C GLY A 32 -5.16 0.69 -15.90
N SER A 33 -5.66 1.06 -17.08
CA SER A 33 -7.00 1.61 -17.22
C SER A 33 -7.71 0.99 -18.42
N ASP A 34 -9.02 0.85 -18.27
CA ASP A 34 -9.93 0.60 -19.38
C ASP A 34 -10.39 1.94 -19.96
N GLU A 35 -9.83 2.27 -21.13
CA GLU A 35 -10.09 3.51 -21.86
C GLU A 35 -11.12 3.31 -22.98
N THR A 36 -11.82 2.17 -23.08
CA THR A 36 -12.70 1.89 -24.22
C THR A 36 -13.90 2.83 -24.33
N THR A 37 -14.18 3.61 -23.28
CA THR A 37 -15.22 4.65 -23.27
C THR A 37 -14.70 6.04 -23.66
N ARG A 38 -13.38 6.26 -23.67
CA ARG A 38 -12.73 7.55 -23.95
C ARG A 38 -11.78 7.53 -25.17
N ARG A 39 -11.29 6.33 -25.53
CA ARG A 39 -10.36 6.00 -26.64
C ARG A 39 -10.73 4.60 -27.18
N SER A 40 -9.86 3.98 -27.99
CA SER A 40 -10.14 2.71 -28.69
C SER A 40 -9.68 1.42 -27.99
N GLY A 41 -9.14 1.47 -26.76
CA GLY A 41 -8.58 0.27 -26.13
C GLY A 41 -8.26 0.42 -24.64
N TYR A 42 -7.11 -0.11 -24.23
CA TYR A 42 -6.63 -0.08 -22.85
C TYR A 42 -5.42 0.85 -22.73
N ALA A 43 -4.99 1.15 -21.51
CA ALA A 43 -3.71 1.81 -21.29
C ALA A 43 -3.00 1.23 -20.06
N LEU A 44 -1.67 1.16 -20.15
CA LEU A 44 -0.80 0.93 -19.01
C LEU A 44 -0.18 2.27 -18.60
N HIS A 45 -0.11 2.53 -17.31
CA HIS A 45 0.48 3.73 -16.75
C HIS A 45 1.58 3.38 -15.77
N LEU A 46 2.63 4.20 -15.75
CA LEU A 46 3.75 4.06 -14.83
C LEU A 46 4.12 5.43 -14.27
N ALA A 47 4.38 5.50 -12.97
CA ALA A 47 4.97 6.65 -12.31
C ALA A 47 6.40 6.32 -11.91
N LEU A 48 7.38 7.04 -12.47
CA LEU A 48 8.79 6.93 -12.15
C LEU A 48 9.23 8.14 -11.33
N GLY A 49 9.74 7.90 -10.12
CA GLY A 49 10.21 8.93 -9.21
C GLY A 49 11.69 9.20 -9.40
N PHE A 50 12.02 10.44 -9.76
CA PHE A 50 13.37 10.98 -9.78
C PHE A 50 13.55 11.94 -8.59
N PRO A 51 14.79 12.24 -8.18
CA PRO A 51 15.05 13.30 -7.21
C PRO A 51 14.45 14.66 -7.61
N SER A 52 14.34 14.92 -8.92
CA SER A 52 13.85 16.19 -9.47
C SER A 52 12.34 16.24 -9.71
N GLY A 53 11.62 15.11 -9.67
CA GLY A 53 10.29 15.07 -10.28
C GLY A 53 9.67 13.67 -10.38
N LEU A 54 8.41 13.64 -10.82
CA LEU A 54 7.75 12.43 -11.29
C LEU A 54 7.67 12.44 -12.82
N LEU A 55 7.94 11.31 -13.44
CA LEU A 55 7.62 11.03 -14.83
C LEU A 55 6.47 10.04 -14.88
N TRP A 56 5.32 10.49 -15.38
CA TRP A 56 4.17 9.66 -15.71
C TRP A 56 4.28 9.22 -17.17
N LEU A 57 4.43 7.92 -17.39
CA LEU A 57 4.33 7.31 -18.71
C LEU A 57 2.93 6.74 -18.92
N SER A 58 2.31 7.04 -20.04
CA SER A 58 1.08 6.39 -20.50
C SER A 58 1.38 5.60 -21.77
N VAL A 59 1.02 4.33 -21.77
CA VAL A 59 1.25 3.40 -22.86
C VAL A 59 -0.12 2.94 -23.38
N PRO A 60 -0.62 3.54 -24.48
CA PRO A 60 -1.85 3.07 -25.10
C PRO A 60 -1.68 1.65 -25.65
N LEU A 61 -2.67 0.80 -25.43
CA LEU A 61 -2.70 -0.61 -25.83
C LEU A 61 -3.98 -0.89 -26.62
N SER A 62 -3.90 -1.78 -27.61
CA SER A 62 -5.07 -2.16 -28.42
C SER A 62 -6.08 -2.95 -27.59
N ARG A 63 -7.32 -3.02 -28.08
CA ARG A 63 -8.38 -3.80 -27.43
C ARG A 63 -8.21 -5.29 -27.68
N GLU A 64 -7.75 -5.63 -28.88
CA GLU A 64 -7.59 -6.99 -29.37
C GLU A 64 -6.37 -7.67 -28.76
N ASP A 65 -5.30 -6.90 -28.50
CA ASP A 65 -4.02 -7.41 -28.04
C ASP A 65 -3.35 -6.46 -27.01
N PRO A 66 -3.87 -6.37 -25.77
CA PRO A 66 -3.38 -5.47 -24.73
C PRO A 66 -2.06 -5.94 -24.08
N HIS A 67 -1.02 -6.14 -24.90
CA HIS A 67 0.28 -6.61 -24.47
C HIS A 67 1.35 -5.51 -24.46
N TYR A 68 2.29 -5.62 -23.51
CA TYR A 68 3.41 -4.68 -23.38
C TYR A 68 4.69 -5.41 -22.94
N PRO A 69 5.89 -4.85 -23.22
CA PRO A 69 7.13 -5.41 -22.70
C PRO A 69 7.18 -5.37 -21.16
N GLY A 70 7.40 -6.51 -20.51
CA GLY A 70 7.55 -6.58 -19.06
C GLY A 70 8.79 -5.83 -18.56
N ILE A 71 8.73 -5.32 -17.32
CA ILE A 71 9.79 -4.53 -16.69
C ILE A 71 10.18 -5.01 -15.28
N ALA A 72 9.71 -6.19 -14.86
CA ALA A 72 9.96 -6.71 -13.51
C ALA A 72 11.43 -7.09 -13.25
N ASP A 73 12.20 -7.34 -14.30
CA ASP A 73 13.65 -7.52 -14.26
C ASP A 73 14.40 -6.20 -14.03
N ILE A 74 13.84 -5.07 -14.49
CA ILE A 74 14.38 -3.72 -14.27
C ILE A 74 13.97 -3.18 -12.89
N TYR A 75 12.69 -3.38 -12.54
CA TYR A 75 12.07 -2.97 -11.28
C TYR A 75 11.37 -4.17 -10.64
N PRO A 76 12.00 -4.89 -9.70
CA PRO A 76 11.40 -6.06 -9.05
C PRO A 76 10.01 -5.82 -8.45
N SER A 77 9.77 -4.61 -7.93
CA SER A 77 8.47 -4.17 -7.41
C SER A 77 7.34 -4.16 -8.46
N ALA A 78 7.65 -4.09 -9.76
CA ALA A 78 6.67 -4.17 -10.83
C ALA A 78 5.99 -5.54 -10.92
N ASN A 79 6.61 -6.63 -10.43
CA ASN A 79 6.07 -7.99 -10.56
C ASN A 79 4.61 -8.08 -10.10
N ARG A 80 4.32 -7.64 -8.87
CA ARG A 80 2.96 -7.68 -8.30
C ARG A 80 2.00 -6.77 -9.08
N MET A 81 2.45 -5.57 -9.46
CA MET A 81 1.63 -4.59 -10.18
C MET A 81 1.23 -5.07 -11.59
N GLN A 82 2.18 -5.64 -12.34
CA GLN A 82 1.91 -6.20 -13.68
C GLN A 82 0.97 -7.40 -13.63
N ARG A 83 1.09 -8.25 -12.60
CA ARG A 83 0.17 -9.37 -12.39
C ARG A 83 -1.21 -8.89 -11.98
N SER A 84 -1.31 -7.81 -11.20
CA SER A 84 -2.58 -7.15 -10.89
C SER A 84 -3.27 -6.62 -12.15
N THR A 85 -2.55 -5.93 -13.05
CA THR A 85 -3.16 -5.43 -14.30
C THR A 85 -3.59 -6.56 -15.23
N ALA A 86 -2.83 -7.66 -15.27
CA ALA A 86 -3.23 -8.86 -16.00
C ALA A 86 -4.51 -9.49 -15.42
N ASP A 87 -4.58 -9.66 -14.10
CA ASP A 87 -5.74 -10.26 -13.44
C ASP A 87 -7.01 -9.39 -13.55
N LEU A 88 -6.86 -8.08 -13.37
CA LEU A 88 -7.98 -7.16 -13.21
C LEU A 88 -8.49 -6.57 -14.53
N LEU A 89 -7.60 -6.35 -15.51
CA LEU A 89 -7.91 -5.70 -16.79
C LEU A 89 -7.57 -6.55 -18.01
N GLY A 90 -6.78 -7.62 -17.84
CA GLY A 90 -6.27 -8.40 -18.96
C GLY A 90 -5.20 -7.66 -19.75
N ILE A 91 -4.48 -6.73 -19.11
CA ILE A 91 -3.32 -6.04 -19.67
C ILE A 91 -2.09 -6.87 -19.32
N ILE A 92 -1.49 -7.53 -20.31
CA ILE A 92 -0.59 -8.67 -20.08
C ILE A 92 0.87 -8.29 -20.46
N PRO A 93 1.85 -8.42 -19.55
CA PRO A 93 3.25 -8.23 -19.91
C PRO A 93 3.74 -9.33 -20.86
N SER A 94 4.82 -9.09 -21.60
CA SER A 94 5.47 -10.06 -22.52
C SER A 94 5.80 -11.40 -21.84
N ALA A 95 6.00 -12.45 -22.64
CA ALA A 95 6.02 -13.85 -22.16
C ALA A 95 7.15 -14.20 -21.19
N ASP A 96 8.21 -13.39 -21.18
CA ASP A 96 9.34 -13.46 -20.25
C ASP A 96 9.01 -13.01 -18.82
N ALA A 97 7.86 -12.34 -18.61
CA ALA A 97 7.40 -11.94 -17.28
C ALA A 97 6.62 -13.05 -16.56
N ASP A 98 6.63 -13.00 -15.22
CA ASP A 98 5.78 -13.87 -14.40
C ASP A 98 4.30 -13.54 -14.62
N ARG A 99 3.57 -14.49 -15.22
CA ARG A 99 2.13 -14.38 -15.56
C ARG A 99 1.24 -15.17 -14.63
N ARG A 100 1.77 -15.72 -13.54
CA ARG A 100 0.94 -16.45 -12.56
C ARG A 100 -0.10 -15.50 -11.99
N LYS A 101 -1.35 -15.95 -11.85
CA LYS A 101 -2.43 -15.20 -11.19
C LYS A 101 -1.96 -14.61 -9.85
N TRP A 102 -2.41 -13.42 -9.50
CA TRP A 102 -2.09 -12.74 -8.25
C TRP A 102 -3.36 -12.57 -7.40
N LEU A 103 -4.24 -11.64 -7.79
CA LEU A 103 -5.44 -11.21 -7.04
C LEU A 103 -6.66 -12.11 -7.27
N ARG A 104 -6.62 -13.02 -8.25
CA ARG A 104 -7.80 -13.82 -8.60
C ARG A 104 -8.36 -14.65 -7.47
N HIS A 105 -7.52 -15.34 -6.69
CA HIS A 105 -7.92 -16.23 -5.58
C HIS A 105 -9.14 -17.14 -5.83
N GLY A 106 -9.40 -17.54 -7.09
CA GLY A 106 -10.61 -18.28 -7.46
C GLY A 106 -11.91 -17.46 -7.52
N ALA A 107 -11.88 -16.15 -7.22
CA ALA A 107 -13.03 -15.26 -7.22
C ALA A 107 -13.56 -14.90 -8.62
N TRP A 108 -12.71 -14.92 -9.64
CA TRP A 108 -13.10 -14.63 -11.03
C TRP A 108 -12.71 -15.78 -11.97
N PRO A 109 -13.61 -16.21 -12.88
CA PRO A 109 -13.28 -17.22 -13.89
C PRO A 109 -12.25 -16.69 -14.88
N GLU A 110 -11.57 -17.60 -15.57
CA GLU A 110 -10.62 -17.23 -16.63
C GLU A 110 -11.29 -16.34 -17.69
N GLY A 111 -10.60 -15.29 -18.13
CA GLY A 111 -11.15 -14.30 -19.07
C GLY A 111 -12.09 -13.25 -18.47
N ALA A 112 -12.49 -13.35 -17.20
CA ALA A 112 -13.20 -12.26 -16.52
C ALA A 112 -12.23 -11.23 -15.94
N PHE A 113 -12.42 -9.96 -16.28
CA PHE A 113 -11.54 -8.85 -15.91
C PHE A 113 -12.37 -7.78 -15.16
N PRO A 114 -12.43 -7.84 -13.82
CA PRO A 114 -13.40 -7.08 -13.02
C PRO A 114 -13.28 -5.56 -13.10
N LEU A 115 -12.13 -5.01 -13.53
CA LEU A 115 -11.95 -3.57 -13.71
C LEU A 115 -12.31 -3.07 -15.11
N ARG A 116 -12.69 -3.95 -16.05
CA ARG A 116 -13.18 -3.49 -17.36
C ARG A 116 -14.50 -2.73 -17.22
N LYS A 117 -14.72 -1.73 -18.08
CA LYS A 117 -15.94 -0.92 -18.10
C LYS A 117 -17.18 -1.72 -18.48
N THR A 118 -17.00 -2.80 -19.22
CA THR A 118 -18.08 -3.73 -19.60
C THR A 118 -18.56 -4.61 -18.45
N VAL A 119 -17.86 -4.62 -17.31
CA VAL A 119 -18.25 -5.38 -16.12
C VAL A 119 -18.96 -4.45 -15.15
N GLU A 120 -20.19 -4.80 -14.79
CA GLU A 120 -20.96 -4.09 -13.77
C GLU A 120 -20.35 -4.27 -12.37
N ALA A 121 -20.37 -3.24 -11.54
CA ALA A 121 -19.78 -3.34 -10.18
C ALA A 121 -20.52 -4.34 -9.28
N ALA A 122 -21.81 -4.56 -9.54
CA ALA A 122 -22.64 -5.55 -8.83
C ALA A 122 -22.50 -6.98 -9.38
N ALA A 123 -21.68 -7.19 -10.42
CA ALA A 123 -21.48 -8.50 -11.03
C ALA A 123 -20.99 -9.51 -9.99
N ARG A 124 -21.63 -10.69 -9.98
CA ARG A 124 -21.23 -11.81 -9.12
C ARG A 124 -20.66 -12.92 -9.97
N PHE A 125 -19.58 -13.50 -9.47
CA PHE A 125 -18.88 -14.60 -10.09
C PHE A 125 -18.93 -15.82 -9.19
N ALA A 126 -19.06 -17.00 -9.79
CA ALA A 126 -18.94 -18.25 -9.05
C ALA A 126 -17.48 -18.42 -8.60
N HIS A 127 -17.29 -18.83 -7.34
CA HIS A 127 -15.96 -19.15 -6.86
C HIS A 127 -15.51 -20.47 -7.47
N GLY A 128 -14.35 -20.45 -8.13
CA GLY A 128 -13.70 -21.61 -8.71
C GLY A 128 -12.55 -22.13 -7.84
N PRO A 129 -12.04 -23.34 -8.15
CA PRO A 129 -10.85 -23.85 -7.50
C PRO A 129 -9.63 -22.97 -7.83
N ASP A 130 -8.80 -22.71 -6.83
CA ASP A 130 -7.64 -21.83 -6.97
C ASP A 130 -6.32 -22.60 -6.83
N ARG A 131 -5.88 -23.25 -7.91
CA ARG A 131 -4.59 -23.94 -7.98
C ARG A 131 -3.47 -22.95 -8.31
N TYR A 132 -2.84 -22.36 -7.30
CA TYR A 132 -1.71 -21.45 -7.51
C TYR A 132 -0.40 -22.23 -7.60
N PRO A 133 0.38 -22.05 -8.68
CA PRO A 133 1.65 -22.76 -8.86
C PRO A 133 2.76 -22.06 -8.08
N PHE A 134 2.90 -22.43 -6.80
CA PHE A 134 4.07 -22.09 -6.00
C PHE A 134 5.34 -22.69 -6.63
N ILE A 135 6.45 -21.98 -6.53
CA ILE A 135 7.74 -22.45 -7.09
C ILE A 135 8.32 -23.52 -6.15
N PRO A 136 8.47 -24.78 -6.62
CA PRO A 136 9.09 -25.82 -5.81
C PRO A 136 10.59 -25.55 -5.65
N VAL A 137 11.14 -25.98 -4.52
CA VAL A 137 12.59 -26.01 -4.28
C VAL A 137 12.99 -27.47 -4.07
N GLU A 138 13.87 -27.97 -4.92
CA GLU A 138 14.35 -29.35 -4.89
C GLU A 138 15.68 -29.45 -4.17
N GLY A 139 15.94 -30.60 -3.53
CA GLY A 139 17.18 -30.90 -2.83
C GLY A 139 16.97 -31.89 -1.68
N GLU A 140 18.03 -32.60 -1.30
CA GLU A 140 17.99 -33.49 -0.15
C GLU A 140 17.73 -32.70 1.15
N GLY A 141 16.77 -33.16 1.95
CA GLY A 141 16.38 -32.51 3.21
C GLY A 141 15.50 -31.26 3.07
N VAL A 142 15.19 -30.82 1.83
CA VAL A 142 14.25 -29.72 1.60
C VAL A 142 12.83 -30.17 1.91
N HIS A 143 12.12 -29.39 2.72
CA HIS A 143 10.69 -29.57 2.95
C HIS A 143 9.95 -28.24 2.92
N GLU A 144 8.64 -28.31 2.64
CA GLU A 144 7.78 -27.13 2.54
C GLU A 144 6.89 -26.98 3.76
N ILE A 145 6.80 -25.75 4.28
CA ILE A 145 5.84 -25.38 5.32
C ILE A 145 4.90 -24.31 4.78
N PRO A 146 3.59 -24.60 4.64
CA PRO A 146 2.58 -23.60 4.34
C PRO A 146 2.11 -22.88 5.61
N VAL A 147 1.95 -21.56 5.54
CA VAL A 147 1.28 -20.75 6.57
C VAL A 147 0.23 -19.86 5.92
N GLY A 148 -0.97 -19.80 6.51
CA GLY A 148 -2.09 -19.01 6.01
C GLY A 148 -2.97 -19.76 4.99
N PRO A 149 -3.95 -19.08 4.35
CA PRO A 149 -4.22 -17.64 4.46
C PRO A 149 -4.93 -17.23 5.77
N VAL A 150 -5.41 -18.20 6.55
CA VAL A 150 -5.97 -17.98 7.88
C VAL A 150 -4.87 -18.18 8.92
N HIS A 151 -4.65 -17.17 9.77
CA HIS A 151 -3.66 -17.19 10.84
C HIS A 151 -4.26 -16.60 12.13
N ALA A 152 -3.64 -16.88 13.29
CA ALA A 152 -4.18 -16.53 14.60
C ALA A 152 -4.13 -15.02 14.91
N GLY A 153 -3.27 -14.25 14.23
CA GLY A 153 -3.09 -12.82 14.42
C GLY A 153 -4.03 -11.94 13.59
N THR A 154 -4.20 -10.67 14.00
CA THR A 154 -4.90 -9.64 13.22
C THR A 154 -3.92 -8.95 12.27
N ILE A 155 -3.56 -9.65 11.20
CA ILE A 155 -2.68 -9.16 10.12
C ILE A 155 -3.37 -9.32 8.76
N GLU A 156 -2.82 -8.71 7.71
CA GLU A 156 -3.31 -8.94 6.36
C GLU A 156 -3.22 -10.44 6.00
N PRO A 157 -4.32 -11.07 5.55
CA PRO A 157 -4.30 -12.46 5.11
C PRO A 157 -3.36 -12.68 3.92
N GLY A 158 -2.45 -13.64 4.08
CA GLY A 158 -1.48 -14.04 3.07
C GLY A 158 -1.17 -15.52 3.19
N HIS A 159 -0.86 -16.16 2.07
CA HIS A 159 -0.32 -17.52 2.04
C HIS A 159 1.20 -17.42 1.85
N PHE A 160 1.92 -17.94 2.82
CA PHE A 160 3.39 -17.96 2.86
C PHE A 160 3.84 -19.39 2.63
N ARG A 161 4.65 -19.61 1.59
CA ARG A 161 5.25 -20.91 1.28
C ARG A 161 6.74 -20.85 1.60
N PHE A 162 7.13 -21.51 2.68
CA PHE A 162 8.52 -21.63 3.08
C PHE A 162 9.10 -22.91 2.50
N SER A 163 10.25 -22.83 1.84
CA SER A 163 11.08 -23.97 1.51
C SER A 163 12.31 -23.94 2.42
N ILE A 164 12.50 -24.98 3.23
CA ILE A 164 13.47 -24.95 4.33
C ILE A 164 14.34 -26.22 4.39
N VAL A 165 15.53 -26.06 4.95
CA VAL A 165 16.45 -27.16 5.31
C VAL A 165 16.91 -26.93 6.75
N GLY A 166 16.53 -27.85 7.64
CA GLY A 166 16.65 -27.61 9.08
C GLY A 166 15.90 -26.34 9.47
N GLU A 167 16.61 -25.37 10.06
CA GLU A 167 16.07 -24.07 10.47
C GLU A 167 16.28 -22.96 9.41
N LYS A 168 16.98 -23.26 8.31
CA LYS A 168 17.32 -22.27 7.30
C LYS A 168 16.23 -22.16 6.25
N ILE A 169 15.69 -20.95 6.10
CA ILE A 169 14.78 -20.61 5.00
C ILE A 169 15.60 -20.45 3.71
N LEU A 170 15.36 -21.32 2.72
CA LEU A 170 15.96 -21.20 1.40
C LEU A 170 15.15 -20.26 0.50
N ARG A 171 13.82 -20.30 0.63
CA ARG A 171 12.89 -19.48 -0.13
C ARG A 171 11.64 -19.22 0.68
N LEU A 172 11.16 -17.99 0.60
CA LEU A 172 9.80 -17.61 0.98
C LEU A 172 9.09 -17.11 -0.28
N GLU A 173 7.99 -17.77 -0.66
CA GLU A 173 7.05 -17.22 -1.63
C GLU A 173 5.78 -16.73 -0.91
N GLU A 174 5.51 -15.44 -1.04
CA GLU A 174 4.34 -14.77 -0.48
C GLU A 174 3.25 -14.62 -1.54
N ARG A 175 2.05 -15.06 -1.22
CA ARG A 175 0.85 -14.79 -2.00
C ARG A 175 -0.11 -13.95 -1.15
N LEU A 176 -0.23 -12.68 -1.50
CA LEU A 176 -1.13 -11.71 -0.86
C LEU A 176 -2.37 -11.48 -1.73
N GLY A 177 -3.23 -10.53 -1.36
CA GLY A 177 -4.39 -10.12 -2.16
C GLY A 177 -5.72 -10.78 -1.77
N TYR A 178 -5.73 -11.62 -0.73
CA TYR A 178 -6.92 -12.31 -0.23
C TYR A 178 -8.02 -11.36 0.27
N THR A 179 -7.66 -10.11 0.59
CA THR A 179 -8.55 -9.03 1.03
C THR A 179 -8.93 -8.05 -0.08
N HIS A 180 -8.74 -8.42 -1.35
CA HIS A 180 -9.12 -7.55 -2.46
C HIS A 180 -10.63 -7.25 -2.44
N LYS A 181 -10.98 -5.98 -2.15
CA LYS A 181 -12.36 -5.52 -1.96
C LYS A 181 -13.01 -4.88 -3.20
N GLY A 182 -12.31 -4.85 -4.34
CA GLY A 182 -12.81 -4.17 -5.55
C GLY A 182 -12.94 -2.65 -5.39
N ILE A 183 -12.05 -2.05 -4.60
CA ILE A 183 -12.10 -0.62 -4.24
C ILE A 183 -12.09 0.28 -5.47
N GLU A 184 -11.21 0.02 -6.44
CA GLU A 184 -11.11 0.79 -7.68
C GLU A 184 -12.43 0.79 -8.46
N LYS A 185 -13.06 -0.38 -8.62
CA LYS A 185 -14.35 -0.50 -9.29
C LYS A 185 -15.45 0.26 -8.56
N ARG A 186 -15.41 0.23 -7.23
CA ARG A 186 -16.39 0.91 -6.37
C ARG A 186 -16.31 2.43 -6.47
N PHE A 187 -15.12 3.00 -6.64
CA PHE A 187 -14.94 4.44 -6.86
C PHE A 187 -15.68 4.95 -8.11
N GLU A 188 -15.86 4.12 -9.15
CA GLU A 188 -16.55 4.52 -10.38
C GLU A 188 -18.02 4.91 -10.18
N GLN A 189 -18.63 4.48 -9.07
CA GLN A 189 -20.05 4.68 -8.76
C GLN A 189 -20.28 5.66 -7.61
N MET A 190 -19.22 6.30 -7.11
CA MET A 190 -19.28 7.17 -5.94
C MET A 190 -19.21 8.64 -6.34
N THR A 191 -19.92 9.47 -5.59
CA THR A 191 -19.65 10.92 -5.56
C THR A 191 -18.25 11.19 -5.01
N LEU A 192 -17.73 12.40 -5.25
CA LEU A 192 -16.41 12.78 -4.74
C LEU A 192 -16.34 12.74 -3.20
N GLU A 193 -17.44 13.07 -2.52
CA GLU A 193 -17.53 13.01 -1.05
C GLU A 193 -17.52 11.56 -0.54
N GLU A 194 -18.33 10.68 -1.13
CA GLU A 194 -18.34 9.25 -0.79
C GLU A 194 -16.99 8.59 -1.07
N GLY A 195 -16.35 8.98 -2.18
CA GLY A 195 -15.00 8.55 -2.52
C GLY A 195 -13.98 8.95 -1.45
N ALA A 196 -14.03 10.16 -0.90
CA ALA A 196 -13.13 10.56 0.18
C ALA A 196 -13.29 9.67 1.43
N LYS A 197 -14.53 9.30 1.77
CA LYS A 197 -14.83 8.35 2.85
C LYS A 197 -14.26 6.97 2.53
N LEU A 198 -14.44 6.46 1.31
CA LEU A 198 -13.88 5.17 0.91
C LEU A 198 -12.35 5.18 0.92
N ALA A 199 -11.72 6.25 0.44
CA ALA A 199 -10.27 6.42 0.42
C ALA A 199 -9.68 6.32 1.82
N GLY A 200 -10.27 7.01 2.80
CA GLY A 200 -9.86 6.90 4.20
C GLY A 200 -10.07 5.51 4.84
N ARG A 201 -10.62 4.53 4.11
CA ARG A 201 -10.84 3.15 4.58
C ARG A 201 -10.06 2.12 3.74
N VAL A 202 -9.16 2.58 2.87
CA VAL A 202 -8.28 1.71 2.07
C VAL A 202 -7.28 0.99 2.96
N SER A 203 -6.59 1.74 3.84
CA SER A 203 -5.80 1.18 4.94
C SER A 203 -6.58 1.27 6.26
N GLY A 204 -6.41 0.27 7.12
CA GLY A 204 -7.10 0.20 8.42
C GLY A 204 -6.57 1.17 9.47
N ASP A 205 -5.36 1.68 9.29
CA ASP A 205 -4.64 2.54 10.26
C ASP A 205 -4.29 3.93 9.71
N SER A 206 -4.40 4.15 8.40
CA SER A 206 -3.92 5.35 7.72
C SER A 206 -5.05 6.11 7.04
N THR A 207 -6.08 6.50 7.79
CA THR A 207 -7.27 7.13 7.23
C THR A 207 -7.00 8.53 6.66
N VAL A 208 -6.27 9.36 7.40
CA VAL A 208 -5.97 10.75 7.07
C VAL A 208 -5.06 10.79 5.85
N ALA A 209 -4.01 9.97 5.83
CA ALA A 209 -3.07 9.89 4.72
C ALA A 209 -3.79 9.56 3.39
N TYR A 210 -4.62 8.52 3.37
CA TYR A 210 -5.30 8.10 2.15
C TYR A 210 -6.44 9.06 1.75
N ALA A 211 -7.22 9.57 2.71
CA ALA A 211 -8.26 10.56 2.43
C ALA A 211 -7.65 11.88 1.91
N TRP A 212 -6.49 12.29 2.42
CA TRP A 212 -5.79 13.48 1.93
C TRP A 212 -5.19 13.26 0.54
N ALA A 213 -4.59 12.10 0.26
CA ALA A 213 -4.12 11.77 -1.09
C ALA A 213 -5.27 11.82 -2.12
N TYR A 214 -6.44 11.29 -1.75
CA TYR A 214 -7.64 11.38 -2.58
C TYR A 214 -8.13 12.83 -2.74
N ALA A 215 -8.21 13.60 -1.65
CA ALA A 215 -8.61 15.00 -1.69
C ALA A 215 -7.69 15.83 -2.60
N MET A 216 -6.36 15.61 -2.54
CA MET A 216 -5.40 16.25 -3.42
C MET A 216 -5.62 15.91 -4.89
N ALA A 217 -5.96 14.65 -5.20
CA ALA A 217 -6.26 14.24 -6.56
C ALA A 217 -7.53 14.93 -7.09
N VAL A 218 -8.57 15.02 -6.26
CA VAL A 218 -9.81 15.73 -6.58
C VAL A 218 -9.56 17.22 -6.78
N GLU A 219 -8.90 17.87 -5.82
CA GLU A 219 -8.55 19.30 -5.84
C GLU A 219 -7.73 19.67 -7.07
N GLY A 220 -6.73 18.84 -7.42
CA GLY A 220 -5.95 19.01 -8.63
C GLY A 220 -6.77 18.86 -9.91
N ALA A 221 -7.73 17.93 -9.93
CA ALA A 221 -8.61 17.73 -11.09
C ALA A 221 -9.65 18.85 -11.26
N THR A 222 -10.09 19.47 -10.16
CA THR A 222 -11.10 20.54 -10.18
C THR A 222 -10.50 21.95 -10.14
N GLY A 223 -9.18 22.08 -9.99
CA GLY A 223 -8.51 23.37 -9.79
C GLY A 223 -8.91 24.05 -8.47
N THR A 224 -9.31 23.27 -7.46
CA THR A 224 -9.73 23.81 -6.16
C THR A 224 -8.53 23.97 -5.24
N GLU A 225 -8.34 25.18 -4.71
CA GLU A 225 -7.30 25.46 -3.71
C GLU A 225 -7.90 25.44 -2.29
N PRO A 226 -7.45 24.53 -1.39
CA PRO A 226 -7.90 24.52 -0.01
C PRO A 226 -7.40 25.75 0.76
N PRO A 227 -8.17 26.26 1.74
CA PRO A 227 -7.71 27.36 2.59
C PRO A 227 -6.41 27.01 3.35
N PRO A 228 -5.50 27.97 3.59
CA PRO A 228 -4.25 27.72 4.34
C PRO A 228 -4.47 27.08 5.73
N ARG A 229 -5.52 27.48 6.43
CA ARG A 229 -5.91 26.86 7.71
C ARG A 229 -6.27 25.39 7.57
N ALA A 230 -6.99 25.03 6.50
CA ALA A 230 -7.33 23.65 6.25
C ALA A 230 -6.06 22.82 6.01
N LEU A 231 -5.12 23.30 5.18
CA LEU A 231 -3.84 22.63 4.94
C LEU A 231 -3.03 22.42 6.23
N ALA A 232 -2.98 23.43 7.11
CA ALA A 232 -2.34 23.30 8.42
C ALA A 232 -3.00 22.22 9.29
N LEU A 233 -4.33 22.18 9.33
CA LEU A 233 -5.07 21.15 10.04
C LEU A 233 -4.86 19.75 9.45
N ARG A 234 -4.78 19.62 8.12
CA ARG A 234 -4.43 18.34 7.47
C ARG A 234 -3.07 17.83 7.93
N GLY A 235 -2.08 18.74 8.02
CA GLY A 235 -0.76 18.42 8.56
C GLY A 235 -0.82 17.93 10.00
N ILE A 236 -1.54 18.64 10.88
CA ILE A 236 -1.73 18.22 12.28
C ILE A 236 -2.39 16.84 12.36
N LEU A 237 -3.49 16.64 11.63
CA LEU A 237 -4.22 15.36 11.62
C LEU A 237 -3.34 14.21 11.10
N LEU A 238 -2.53 14.44 10.07
CA LEU A 238 -1.65 13.44 9.50
C LEU A 238 -0.55 13.03 10.49
N GLU A 239 0.04 13.99 11.19
CA GLU A 239 1.10 13.70 12.16
C GLU A 239 0.54 13.06 13.43
N LEU A 240 -0.67 13.42 13.86
CA LEU A 240 -1.38 12.72 14.93
C LEU A 240 -1.69 11.25 14.58
N GLU A 241 -2.14 10.98 13.36
CA GLU A 241 -2.29 9.62 12.83
C GLU A 241 -0.95 8.88 12.82
N ARG A 242 0.11 9.52 12.31
CA ARG A 242 1.46 8.92 12.24
C ARG A 242 1.97 8.52 13.63
N ILE A 243 1.83 9.39 14.62
CA ILE A 243 2.23 9.09 16.01
C ILE A 243 1.43 7.90 16.55
N ALA A 244 0.10 7.89 16.38
CA ALA A 244 -0.73 6.78 16.84
C ALA A 244 -0.37 5.44 16.17
N ASN A 245 0.01 5.47 14.89
CA ASN A 245 0.46 4.28 14.17
C ASN A 245 1.82 3.81 14.66
N HIS A 246 2.81 4.69 14.77
CA HIS A 246 4.14 4.33 15.28
C HIS A 246 4.11 3.82 16.71
N LEU A 247 3.24 4.36 17.58
CA LEU A 247 3.02 3.78 18.91
C LEU A 247 2.50 2.34 18.81
N GLY A 248 1.55 2.08 17.90
CA GLY A 248 1.07 0.73 17.64
C GLY A 248 2.17 -0.21 17.14
N ASP A 249 2.96 0.25 16.17
CA ASP A 249 4.06 -0.51 15.57
C ASP A 249 5.13 -0.86 16.60
N LEU A 250 5.57 0.11 17.42
CA LEU A 250 6.53 -0.13 18.51
C LEU A 250 6.00 -1.15 19.52
N GLY A 251 4.70 -1.12 19.80
CA GLY A 251 4.05 -2.13 20.60
C GLY A 251 4.12 -3.52 19.97
N TYR A 252 3.79 -3.65 18.68
CA TYR A 252 3.86 -4.92 17.96
C TYR A 252 5.28 -5.47 17.84
N LEU A 253 6.29 -4.61 17.65
CA LEU A 253 7.70 -5.04 17.71
C LEU A 253 8.00 -5.74 19.04
N GLY A 254 7.53 -5.21 20.16
CA GLY A 254 7.66 -5.86 21.46
C GLY A 254 6.93 -7.20 21.52
N ASN A 255 5.70 -7.26 21.02
CA ASN A 255 4.92 -8.49 20.98
C ASN A 255 5.62 -9.61 20.18
N ASP A 256 6.20 -9.27 19.02
CA ASP A 256 6.81 -10.24 18.10
C ASP A 256 8.07 -10.90 18.67
N VAL A 257 8.70 -10.27 19.66
CA VAL A 257 9.85 -10.82 20.42
C VAL A 257 9.45 -11.27 21.83
N ALA A 258 8.15 -11.47 22.08
CA ALA A 258 7.58 -11.88 23.37
C ALA A 258 7.84 -10.90 24.55
N LEU A 259 8.14 -9.64 24.26
CA LEU A 259 8.18 -8.55 25.24
C LEU A 259 6.79 -7.92 25.40
N SER A 260 5.86 -8.68 25.97
CA SER A 260 4.45 -8.23 26.13
C SER A 260 4.31 -6.94 26.95
N PHE A 261 5.22 -6.69 27.89
CA PHE A 261 5.29 -5.41 28.61
C PHE A 261 5.36 -4.22 27.65
N GLY A 262 6.25 -4.27 26.65
CA GLY A 262 6.42 -3.22 25.65
C GLY A 262 5.14 -2.99 24.85
N PHE A 263 4.51 -4.08 24.40
CA PHE A 263 3.21 -4.04 23.72
C PHE A 263 2.17 -3.25 24.52
N PHE A 264 1.92 -3.62 25.78
CA PHE A 264 0.88 -2.98 26.59
C PHE A 264 1.19 -1.51 26.90
N GLN A 265 2.47 -1.14 27.12
CA GLN A 265 2.83 0.25 27.41
C GLN A 265 2.63 1.14 26.20
N PHE A 266 3.11 0.74 25.02
CA PHE A 266 2.91 1.53 23.81
C PHE A 266 1.44 1.59 23.38
N TRP A 267 0.67 0.51 23.55
CA TRP A 267 -0.76 0.52 23.26
C TRP A 267 -1.58 1.36 24.23
N ARG A 268 -1.15 1.48 25.50
CA ARG A 268 -1.73 2.47 26.42
C ARG A 268 -1.51 3.90 25.90
N LEU A 269 -0.31 4.24 25.45
CA LEU A 269 -0.02 5.56 24.89
C LEU A 269 -0.81 5.84 23.61
N LYS A 270 -0.91 4.83 22.72
CA LYS A 270 -1.76 4.90 21.54
C LYS A 270 -3.21 5.18 21.94
N GLU A 271 -3.73 4.44 22.92
CA GLU A 271 -5.11 4.61 23.38
C GLU A 271 -5.37 5.99 23.99
N ASP A 272 -4.45 6.51 24.80
CA ASP A 272 -4.52 7.88 25.34
C ASP A 272 -4.64 8.91 24.20
N LEU A 273 -3.85 8.75 23.14
CA LEU A 273 -3.89 9.63 21.97
C LEU A 273 -5.20 9.47 21.17
N LEU A 274 -5.67 8.24 20.96
CA LEU A 274 -6.95 7.98 20.27
C LEU A 274 -8.15 8.56 21.04
N ARG A 275 -8.10 8.60 22.37
CA ARG A 275 -9.12 9.29 23.20
C ARG A 275 -9.06 10.80 22.99
N THR A 276 -7.87 11.38 22.93
CA THR A 276 -7.67 12.80 22.58
C THR A 276 -8.22 13.10 21.18
N HIS A 277 -7.98 12.24 20.19
CA HIS A 277 -8.58 12.37 18.85
C HIS A 277 -10.11 12.39 18.91
N ALA A 278 -10.70 11.47 19.67
CA ALA A 278 -12.16 11.42 19.84
C ALA A 278 -12.70 12.69 20.50
N GLN A 279 -12.01 13.24 21.50
CA GLN A 279 -12.42 14.47 22.17
C GLN A 279 -12.31 15.70 21.25
N LEU A 280 -11.22 15.82 20.50
CA LEU A 280 -10.93 17.00 19.68
C LEU A 280 -11.65 16.98 18.33
N PHE A 281 -11.76 15.81 17.71
CA PHE A 281 -12.25 15.65 16.34
C PHE A 281 -13.47 14.73 16.24
N GLY A 282 -13.93 14.14 17.33
CA GLY A 282 -15.12 13.30 17.37
C GLY A 282 -14.94 11.89 16.79
N HIS A 283 -13.71 11.47 16.48
CA HIS A 283 -13.44 10.10 16.05
C HIS A 283 -12.04 9.65 16.49
N ARG A 284 -11.93 8.45 17.05
CA ARG A 284 -10.66 7.89 17.58
C ARG A 284 -9.57 7.81 16.50
N TYR A 285 -9.94 7.30 15.34
CA TYR A 285 -9.04 7.17 14.20
C TYR A 285 -9.09 8.36 13.24
N LEU A 286 -9.72 9.48 13.58
CA LEU A 286 -9.80 10.66 12.67
C LEU A 286 -10.48 10.40 11.31
N MET A 287 -11.34 9.38 11.22
CA MET A 287 -12.09 9.08 9.99
C MET A 287 -12.95 10.28 9.59
N ASP A 288 -13.03 10.50 8.28
CA ASP A 288 -13.85 11.54 7.66
C ASP A 288 -13.47 12.98 8.05
N ALA A 289 -12.31 13.19 8.69
CA ALA A 289 -11.79 14.52 9.02
C ALA A 289 -11.29 15.28 7.79
N ILE A 290 -10.81 14.56 6.76
CA ILE A 290 -10.36 15.14 5.49
C ILE A 290 -11.48 15.04 4.46
N VAL A 291 -11.77 16.17 3.82
CA VAL A 291 -12.73 16.26 2.71
C VAL A 291 -12.11 17.03 1.55
N PRO A 292 -12.49 16.78 0.29
CA PRO A 292 -12.06 17.62 -0.83
C PRO A 292 -12.38 19.10 -0.57
N GLY A 293 -11.40 19.97 -0.76
CA GLY A 293 -11.49 21.41 -0.52
C GLY A 293 -11.19 21.85 0.93
N GLY A 294 -11.05 20.94 1.89
CA GLY A 294 -10.68 21.34 3.26
C GLY A 294 -10.63 20.21 4.30
N VAL A 295 -11.21 20.50 5.47
CA VAL A 295 -11.35 19.58 6.60
C VAL A 295 -12.78 19.67 7.15
N ALA A 296 -13.32 18.57 7.64
CA ALA A 296 -14.69 18.51 8.14
C ALA A 296 -14.87 19.19 9.51
N LYS A 297 -13.80 19.24 10.30
CA LYS A 297 -13.81 19.83 11.65
C LYS A 297 -12.55 20.64 11.90
N ASP A 298 -12.75 21.76 12.58
CA ASP A 298 -11.66 22.58 13.10
C ASP A 298 -11.20 22.06 14.47
N LEU A 299 -9.97 22.38 14.86
CA LEU A 299 -9.49 22.18 16.22
C LEU A 299 -10.27 23.12 17.16
N PRO A 300 -10.87 22.61 18.26
CA PRO A 300 -11.59 23.45 19.22
C PRO A 300 -10.71 24.60 19.75
N ARG A 301 -11.33 25.78 19.88
CA ARG A 301 -10.62 26.98 20.35
C ARG A 301 -10.01 26.73 21.75
N GLY A 302 -8.72 27.00 21.90
CA GLY A 302 -7.99 26.79 23.16
C GLY A 302 -7.49 25.35 23.39
N ALA A 303 -7.79 24.40 22.49
CA ALA A 303 -7.33 23.02 22.66
C ALA A 303 -5.83 22.81 22.32
N GLY A 304 -5.19 23.76 21.64
CA GLY A 304 -3.81 23.64 21.19
C GLY A 304 -2.79 23.43 22.31
N GLU A 305 -2.93 24.17 23.42
CA GLU A 305 -2.04 24.04 24.58
C GLU A 305 -2.18 22.66 25.25
N SER A 306 -3.43 22.21 25.45
CA SER A 306 -3.72 20.88 26.02
C SER A 306 -3.19 19.75 25.13
N LEU A 307 -3.38 19.86 23.81
CA LEU A 307 -2.84 18.89 22.86
C LEU A 307 -1.30 18.84 22.92
N THR A 308 -0.65 20.00 22.96
CA THR A 308 0.81 20.10 23.05
C THR A 308 1.33 19.45 24.33
N ALA A 309 0.75 19.80 25.49
CA ALA A 309 1.12 19.20 26.78
C ALA A 309 0.91 17.67 26.81
N HIS A 310 -0.14 17.18 26.13
CA HIS A 310 -0.37 15.74 26.00
C HIS A 310 0.70 15.07 25.14
N LEU A 311 1.09 15.66 24.01
CA LEU A 311 2.14 15.13 23.13
C LEU A 311 3.52 15.13 23.82
N GLU A 312 3.85 16.17 24.58
CA GLU A 312 5.08 16.22 25.38
C GLU A 312 5.13 15.11 26.45
N ARG A 313 3.98 14.75 27.04
CA ARG A 313 3.89 13.62 27.96
C ARG A 313 4.15 12.30 27.24
N ILE A 314 3.52 12.09 26.08
CA ILE A 314 3.77 10.90 25.24
C ILE A 314 5.25 10.81 24.89
N GLU A 315 5.88 11.90 24.45
CA GLU A 315 7.30 11.94 24.10
C GLU A 315 8.20 11.47 25.25
N ARG A 316 7.98 12.01 26.47
CA ARG A 316 8.74 11.60 27.66
C ARG A 316 8.56 10.11 27.99
N GLU A 317 7.33 9.60 27.89
CA GLU A 317 7.05 8.19 28.14
C GLU A 317 7.67 7.28 27.06
N VAL A 318 7.61 7.69 25.78
CA VAL A 318 8.26 6.97 24.67
C VAL A 318 9.77 6.94 24.86
N ALA A 319 10.41 8.03 25.29
CA ALA A 319 11.84 8.07 25.57
C ALA A 319 12.25 7.07 26.67
N ALA A 320 11.44 6.97 27.73
CA ALA A 320 11.67 5.98 28.79
C ALA A 320 11.49 4.54 28.29
N LEU A 321 10.44 4.26 27.50
CA LEU A 321 10.21 2.94 26.91
C LEU A 321 11.30 2.55 25.91
N LYS A 322 11.85 3.51 25.17
CA LYS A 322 12.97 3.29 24.26
C LYS A 322 14.20 2.76 25.00
N SER A 323 14.58 3.37 26.14
CA SER A 323 15.72 2.89 26.93
C SER A 323 15.51 1.44 27.40
N ILE A 324 14.29 1.06 27.78
CA ILE A 324 13.97 -0.34 28.11
C ILE A 324 14.20 -1.27 26.91
N TYR A 325 13.76 -0.89 25.71
CA TYR A 325 13.99 -1.69 24.50
C TYR A 325 15.48 -1.79 24.16
N ASP A 326 16.20 -0.67 24.25
CA ASP A 326 17.63 -0.62 23.96
C ASP A 326 18.44 -1.49 24.92
N GLU A 327 18.02 -1.64 26.18
CA GLU A 327 18.75 -2.38 27.23
C GLU A 327 18.26 -3.83 27.40
N HIS A 328 17.13 -4.21 26.81
CA HIS A 328 16.55 -5.54 26.98
C HIS A 328 17.29 -6.60 26.14
N ALA A 329 18.14 -7.39 26.79
CA ALA A 329 18.97 -8.41 26.15
C ALA A 329 18.21 -9.37 25.22
N GLY A 330 17.04 -9.86 25.64
CA GLY A 330 16.23 -10.76 24.81
C GLY A 330 15.61 -10.08 23.58
N ALA A 331 15.44 -8.76 23.60
CA ALA A 331 14.95 -8.01 22.44
C ALA A 331 16.12 -7.73 21.48
N GLN A 332 17.27 -7.35 22.02
CA GLN A 332 18.51 -7.20 21.26
C GLN A 332 18.87 -8.47 20.48
N ASP A 333 18.84 -9.64 21.11
CA ASP A 333 19.16 -10.92 20.45
C ASP A 333 18.25 -11.22 19.25
N ARG A 334 16.99 -10.77 19.30
CA ARG A 334 15.99 -11.01 18.25
C ARG A 334 16.02 -9.97 17.14
N PHE A 335 16.40 -8.73 17.45
CA PHE A 335 16.42 -7.64 16.46
C PHE A 335 17.79 -7.45 15.79
N ILE A 336 18.88 -7.57 16.54
CA ILE A 336 20.23 -7.34 16.00
C ILE A 336 20.53 -8.42 14.94
N MET A 337 21.06 -7.99 13.79
CA MET A 337 21.31 -8.82 12.59
C MET A 337 20.07 -9.36 11.84
N THR A 338 18.85 -9.17 12.35
CA THR A 338 17.63 -9.63 11.65
C THR A 338 17.22 -8.65 10.54
N GLY A 339 16.87 -9.16 9.36
CA GLY A 339 16.25 -8.36 8.30
C GLY A 339 17.14 -7.26 7.71
N GLN A 340 18.47 -7.45 7.67
CA GLN A 340 19.40 -6.43 7.19
C GLN A 340 19.17 -6.07 5.72
N VAL A 341 18.86 -4.79 5.47
CA VAL A 341 18.76 -4.21 4.13
C VAL A 341 19.91 -3.24 3.93
N THR A 342 20.86 -3.60 3.05
CA THR A 342 21.96 -2.68 2.69
C THR A 342 21.45 -1.56 1.79
N PRO A 343 22.10 -0.38 1.74
CA PRO A 343 21.72 0.67 0.80
C PRO A 343 21.66 0.19 -0.65
N ALA A 344 22.61 -0.65 -1.07
CA ALA A 344 22.62 -1.25 -2.41
C ALA A 344 21.43 -2.20 -2.65
N LEU A 345 20.97 -2.92 -1.61
CA LEU A 345 19.75 -3.73 -1.70
C LEU A 345 18.50 -2.85 -1.73
N ALA A 346 18.41 -1.85 -0.85
CA ALA A 346 17.29 -0.90 -0.81
C ALA A 346 17.13 -0.15 -2.14
N GLU A 347 18.24 0.22 -2.80
CA GLU A 347 18.19 0.83 -4.13
C GLU A 347 17.69 -0.14 -5.22
N ARG A 348 17.84 -1.46 -5.03
CA ARG A 348 17.35 -2.50 -5.97
C ARG A 348 15.88 -2.84 -5.81
N MET A 349 15.33 -2.64 -4.62
CA MET A 349 13.90 -2.84 -4.32
C MET A 349 13.08 -1.64 -4.83
#